data_AF-A0A2Z4UG18-F1
#
_entry.id   AF-A0A2Z4UG18-F1
#
_cell.length_a   1.000
_cell.length_b   1.000
_cell.length_c   1.000
_cell.angle_alpha   90.00
_cell.angle_beta   90.00
_cell.angle_gamma   90.00
#
_symmetry.space_group_name_H-M   'P 1'
#
loop_
_entity.id
_entity.type
_entity.pdbx_description
1 polymer ?
#
loop_
_entity_poly.entity_id
_entity_poly.type
_entity_poly.pdbx_seq_one_letter_code
_entity_poly.pdbx_strand_id
1 'polypeptide(L)'
;MLAARPVRKRRAKPGERLAKMRSQQTERLEFLGYVIPFHPMIGHNLGPGLFDWDRLERRQMKEAHSAAWAGPSQETALRRFKKAQELGVSYRDYVLEILERGRYL
;
A
#
# COMPACT_ATOMS: atom_id res chain seq x y z
N MET A 1 -34.15 -41.57 -27.13
CA MET A 1 -32.82 -40.98 -26.84
C MET A 1 -33.00 -39.48 -26.60
N LEU A 2 -32.82 -39.01 -25.36
CA LEU A 2 -32.88 -37.57 -25.04
C LEU A 2 -31.51 -36.94 -25.30
N ALA A 3 -31.43 -36.03 -26.28
CA ALA A 3 -30.20 -35.27 -26.54
C ALA A 3 -29.99 -34.23 -25.42
N ALA A 4 -28.81 -34.27 -24.78
CA ALA A 4 -28.43 -33.30 -23.76
C ALA A 4 -28.37 -31.88 -24.34
N ARG A 5 -29.05 -30.92 -23.71
CA ARG A 5 -28.99 -29.50 -24.10
C ARG A 5 -27.57 -28.95 -23.87
N PRO A 6 -26.99 -28.18 -24.81
CA PRO A 6 -25.66 -27.63 -24.63
C PRO A 6 -25.66 -26.59 -23.51
N VAL A 7 -24.83 -26.81 -22.49
CA VAL A 7 -24.62 -25.86 -21.39
C VAL A 7 -23.96 -24.60 -21.96
N ARG A 8 -24.65 -23.47 -21.92
CA ARG A 8 -24.07 -22.17 -22.30
C ARG A 8 -22.94 -21.82 -21.34
N LYS A 9 -21.70 -21.78 -21.86
CA LYS A 9 -20.53 -21.35 -21.08
C LYS A 9 -20.70 -19.89 -20.67
N ARG A 10 -20.68 -19.63 -19.36
CA ARG A 10 -20.72 -18.27 -18.80
C ARG A 10 -19.52 -17.47 -19.31
N ARG A 11 -19.76 -16.24 -19.81
CA ARG A 11 -18.67 -15.30 -20.15
C ARG A 11 -18.03 -14.78 -18.87
N ALA A 12 -16.71 -14.86 -18.80
CA ALA A 12 -15.94 -14.36 -17.67
C ALA A 12 -16.12 -12.85 -17.51
N LYS A 13 -16.30 -12.38 -16.27
CA LYS A 13 -16.34 -10.96 -15.94
C LYS A 13 -14.97 -10.30 -16.24
N PRO A 14 -14.90 -8.97 -16.44
CA PRO A 14 -13.62 -8.28 -16.67
C PRO A 14 -12.53 -8.60 -15.64
N GLY A 15 -12.85 -8.61 -14.34
CA GLY A 15 -11.89 -8.98 -13.28
C GLY A 15 -11.41 -10.43 -13.36
N GLU A 16 -12.30 -11.37 -13.71
CA GLU A 16 -11.95 -12.79 -13.91
C GLU A 16 -11.01 -12.98 -15.11
N ARG A 17 -11.17 -12.18 -16.17
CA ARG A 17 -10.25 -12.16 -17.32
C ARG A 17 -8.88 -11.61 -16.96
N LEU A 18 -8.84 -10.50 -16.22
CA LEU A 18 -7.60 -9.88 -15.75
C LEU A 18 -6.80 -10.85 -14.85
N ALA A 19 -7.45 -11.50 -13.89
CA ALA A 19 -6.82 -12.50 -13.03
C ALA A 19 -6.22 -13.66 -13.84
N LYS A 20 -6.95 -14.15 -14.85
CA LYS A 20 -6.49 -15.21 -15.75
C LYS A 20 -5.31 -14.78 -16.63
N MET A 21 -5.27 -13.53 -17.09
CA MET A 21 -4.12 -13.01 -17.84
C MET A 21 -2.87 -12.92 -16.96
N ARG A 22 -3.02 -12.49 -15.70
CA ARG A 22 -1.92 -12.44 -14.73
C ARG A 22 -1.35 -13.84 -14.46
N SER A 23 -2.20 -14.85 -14.25
CA SER A 23 -1.72 -16.23 -14.03
C SER A 23 -0.98 -16.79 -15.25
N GLN A 24 -1.51 -16.57 -16.46
CA GLN A 24 -0.86 -16.98 -17.71
C GLN A 24 0.49 -16.31 -17.94
N GLN A 25 0.64 -15.06 -17.52
CA GLN A 25 1.89 -14.33 -17.61
C GLN A 25 2.94 -14.93 -16.67
N THR A 26 2.58 -15.27 -15.42
CA THR A 26 3.46 -15.93 -14.46
C THR A 26 3.89 -17.31 -14.95
N GLU A 27 2.93 -18.14 -15.38
CA GLU A 27 3.19 -19.48 -15.94
C GLU A 27 4.13 -19.42 -17.16
N ARG A 28 3.99 -18.41 -18.03
CA ARG A 28 4.86 -18.19 -19.18
C ARG A 28 6.30 -17.85 -18.76
N LEU A 29 6.47 -17.02 -17.73
CA LEU A 29 7.79 -16.64 -17.25
C LEU A 29 8.53 -17.84 -16.62
N GLU A 30 7.80 -18.67 -15.86
CA GLU A 30 8.31 -19.93 -15.33
C GLU A 30 8.71 -20.91 -16.45
N PHE A 31 7.88 -21.08 -17.48
CA PHE A 31 8.19 -21.92 -18.65
C PHE A 31 9.46 -21.45 -19.38
N LEU A 32 9.70 -20.15 -19.45
CA LEU A 32 10.90 -19.57 -20.05
C LEU A 32 12.16 -19.67 -19.16
N GLY A 33 12.06 -20.33 -18.00
CA GLY A 33 13.17 -20.55 -17.08
C GLY A 33 13.51 -19.34 -16.21
N TYR A 34 12.67 -18.30 -16.18
CA TYR A 34 12.81 -17.24 -15.21
C TYR A 34 12.37 -17.76 -13.84
N VAL A 35 13.33 -17.93 -12.93
CA VAL A 35 13.03 -18.04 -11.51
C VAL A 35 12.58 -16.64 -11.09
N ILE A 36 11.28 -16.44 -10.83
CA ILE A 36 10.81 -15.21 -10.18
C ILE A 36 11.34 -15.30 -8.75
N PRO A 37 12.48 -14.66 -8.43
CA PRO A 37 12.99 -14.74 -7.09
C PRO A 37 12.06 -13.84 -6.30
N PHE A 38 11.64 -14.31 -5.13
CA PHE A 38 10.77 -13.62 -4.22
C PHE A 38 9.27 -13.75 -4.53
N HIS A 39 8.57 -14.27 -3.52
CA HIS A 39 7.13 -14.28 -3.37
C HIS A 39 6.50 -13.00 -3.96
N PRO A 40 5.36 -13.07 -4.68
CA PRO A 40 4.77 -11.92 -5.39
C PRO A 40 4.43 -10.70 -4.51
N MET A 41 4.62 -10.81 -3.19
CA MET A 41 4.42 -9.74 -2.21
C MET A 41 5.71 -9.08 -1.73
N ILE A 42 6.89 -9.63 -2.03
CA ILE A 42 8.15 -9.05 -1.56
C ILE A 42 8.47 -7.81 -2.40
N GLY A 43 8.68 -6.69 -1.71
CA GLY A 43 8.79 -5.37 -2.34
C GLY A 43 7.44 -4.75 -2.71
N HIS A 44 6.32 -5.46 -2.50
CA HIS A 44 5.00 -4.88 -2.69
C HIS A 44 4.57 -4.12 -1.42
N ASN A 45 4.09 -2.89 -1.59
CA ASN A 45 3.58 -2.07 -0.50
C ASN A 45 2.13 -2.40 -0.09
N LEU A 46 1.56 -3.48 -0.63
CA LEU A 46 0.14 -3.86 -0.50
C LEU A 46 -0.83 -2.73 -0.91
N GLY A 47 -0.33 -1.73 -1.64
CA GLY A 47 -1.14 -0.64 -2.13
C GLY A 47 -2.02 -1.12 -3.29
N PRO A 48 -3.13 -0.43 -3.56
CA PRO A 48 -3.92 -0.69 -4.75
C PRO A 48 -3.07 -0.53 -6.02
N GLY A 49 -3.37 -1.33 -7.04
CA GLY A 49 -2.63 -1.29 -8.31
C GLY A 49 -2.71 0.10 -8.95
N LEU A 50 -1.67 0.58 -9.63
CA LEU A 50 -1.53 1.99 -10.00
C LEU A 50 -2.70 2.59 -10.83
N PHE A 51 -3.46 1.77 -11.55
CA PHE A 51 -4.48 2.22 -12.53
C PHE A 51 -5.88 1.64 -12.31
N ASP A 52 -6.04 0.66 -11.42
CA ASP A 52 -7.26 -0.13 -11.25
C ASP A 52 -7.90 0.02 -9.87
N TRP A 53 -7.82 1.22 -9.28
CA TRP A 53 -8.35 1.46 -7.94
C TRP A 53 -9.87 1.33 -7.95
N ASP A 54 -10.41 0.52 -7.06
CA ASP A 54 -11.84 0.54 -6.79
C ASP A 54 -12.23 1.72 -5.84
N ARG A 55 -13.53 1.84 -5.53
CA ARG A 55 -14.03 2.93 -4.69
C ARG A 55 -13.54 2.81 -3.24
N LEU A 56 -13.42 1.58 -2.75
CA LEU A 56 -13.01 1.28 -1.39
C LEU A 56 -11.50 1.53 -1.24
N GLU A 57 -10.69 1.07 -2.18
CA GLU A 57 -9.25 1.28 -2.24
C GLU A 57 -8.90 2.78 -2.29
N ARG A 58 -9.60 3.57 -3.11
CA ARG A 58 -9.46 5.04 -3.10
C ARG A 58 -9.72 5.65 -1.74
N ARG A 59 -10.77 5.19 -1.05
CA ARG A 59 -11.10 5.70 0.27
C ARG A 59 -10.04 5.31 1.30
N GLN A 60 -9.63 4.05 1.34
CA GLN A 60 -8.61 3.55 2.26
C GLN A 60 -7.28 4.28 2.05
N MET A 61 -6.86 4.48 0.80
CA MET A 61 -5.62 5.20 0.53
C MET A 61 -5.71 6.68 0.93
N LYS A 62 -6.87 7.32 0.75
CA LYS A 62 -7.10 8.70 1.24
C LYS A 62 -7.01 8.76 2.76
N GLU A 63 -7.62 7.81 3.47
CA GLU A 63 -7.57 7.73 4.94
C GLU A 63 -6.15 7.44 5.44
N ALA A 64 -5.46 6.48 4.84
CA ALA A 64 -4.07 6.14 5.16
C ALA A 64 -3.13 7.31 4.91
N HIS A 65 -3.29 8.00 3.78
CA HIS A 65 -2.54 9.23 3.50
C HIS A 65 -2.80 10.29 4.58
N SER A 66 -4.07 10.56 4.92
CA SER A 66 -4.39 11.53 5.97
C SER A 66 -3.81 11.15 7.33
N ALA A 67 -3.78 9.86 7.66
CA ALA A 67 -3.22 9.37 8.91
C ALA A 67 -1.68 9.47 8.95
N ALA A 68 -1.00 9.16 7.84
CA ALA A 68 0.45 9.26 7.74
C ALA A 68 0.95 10.71 7.88
N TRP A 69 0.16 11.67 7.38
CA TRP A 69 0.45 13.10 7.47
C TRP A 69 -0.24 13.80 8.66
N ALA A 70 -0.84 13.04 9.57
CA ALA A 70 -1.40 13.60 10.78
C ALA A 70 -0.28 14.17 11.66
N GLY A 71 -0.58 15.29 12.32
CA GLY A 71 0.34 15.87 13.31
C GLY A 71 0.62 14.90 14.47
N PRO A 72 1.68 15.16 15.27
CA PRO A 72 1.98 14.33 16.43
C PRO A 72 0.81 14.34 17.42
N SER A 73 0.65 13.25 18.17
CA SER A 73 -0.32 13.21 19.27
C SER A 73 -0.05 14.32 20.28
N GLN A 74 -1.08 14.79 20.98
CA GLN A 74 -0.95 15.84 21.99
C GLN A 74 0.10 15.49 23.05
N GLU A 75 0.13 14.25 23.52
CA GLU A 75 1.14 13.77 24.47
C GLU A 75 2.56 13.90 23.90
N THR A 76 2.77 13.50 22.64
CA THR A 76 4.06 13.64 21.96
C THR A 76 4.45 15.10 21.85
N ALA A 77 3.53 15.97 21.45
CA ALA A 77 3.77 17.41 21.35
C ALA A 77 4.17 18.02 22.70
N LEU A 78 3.48 17.65 23.79
CA LEU A 78 3.79 18.11 25.15
C LEU A 78 5.16 17.61 25.62
N ARG A 79 5.52 16.35 25.37
CA ARG A 79 6.85 15.83 25.69
C ARG A 79 7.96 16.58 24.95
N ARG A 80 7.78 16.80 23.65
CA ARG A 80 8.71 17.58 22.81
C ARG A 80 8.82 19.03 23.30
N PHE A 81 7.70 19.65 23.69
CA PHE A 81 7.66 21.00 24.23
C PHE A 81 8.41 21.13 25.56
N LYS A 82 8.21 20.17 26.47
CA LYS A 82 8.95 20.12 27.74
C LYS A 82 10.45 19.97 27.51
N LYS A 83 10.85 19.08 26.61
CA LYS A 83 12.26 18.86 26.27
C LYS A 83 12.90 20.09 25.63
N ALA A 84 12.20 20.77 24.73
CA ALA A 84 12.66 22.03 24.15
C ALA A 84 12.91 23.10 25.22
N GLN A 85 12.02 23.23 26.21
CA GLN A 85 12.21 24.14 27.34
C GLN A 85 13.41 23.76 28.21
N GLU A 86 13.60 22.48 28.53
CA GLU A 86 14.75 21.99 29.30
C GLU A 86 16.09 22.29 28.60
N LEU A 87 16.10 22.28 27.27
CA LEU A 87 17.27 22.60 26.45
C LEU A 87 17.42 24.10 26.15
N GLY A 88 16.44 24.93 26.53
CA GLY A 88 16.45 26.37 26.23
C GLY A 88 16.28 26.71 24.75
N VAL A 89 15.72 25.81 23.93
CA VAL A 89 15.47 26.04 22.51
C VAL A 89 13.98 26.24 22.24
N SER A 90 13.64 26.87 21.11
CA SER A 90 12.24 26.97 20.72
C SER A 90 11.70 25.58 20.35
N TYR A 91 10.40 25.36 20.57
CA TYR A 91 9.74 24.13 20.14
C TYR A 91 9.90 23.88 18.63
N ARG A 92 9.87 24.96 17.84
CA ARG A 92 10.06 24.89 16.39
C ARG A 92 11.45 24.33 16.05
N ASP A 93 12.49 24.85 16.68
CA ASP A 93 13.87 24.42 16.41
C ASP A 93 14.07 22.97 16.84
N TYR A 94 13.56 22.58 18.02
CA TYR A 94 13.59 21.20 18.47
C TYR A 94 12.89 20.24 17.50
N VAL A 95 11.72 20.64 16.96
CA VAL A 95 11.01 19.82 15.96
C VAL A 95 11.75 19.77 14.63
N LEU A 96 12.39 20.86 14.19
CA LEU A 96 13.20 20.87 12.98
C LEU A 96 14.38 19.90 13.05
N GLU A 97 15.05 19.80 14.20
CA GLU A 97 16.12 18.81 14.41
C GLU A 97 15.64 17.37 14.21
N ILE A 98 14.42 17.06 14.65
CA ILE A 98 13.82 15.75 14.42
C ILE A 98 13.45 15.55 12.94
N LEU A 99 12.83 16.55 12.30
CA LEU A 99 12.32 16.40 10.93
C LEU A 99 13.44 16.42 9.88
N GLU A 100 14.47 17.23 10.06
CA GLU A 100 15.57 17.37 9.10
C GLU A 100 16.69 16.34 9.34
N ARG A 101 17.02 16.08 10.61
CA ARG A 101 18.18 15.23 10.97
C ARG A 101 17.80 13.89 11.58
N GLY A 102 16.52 13.68 11.90
CA GLY A 102 16.07 12.44 12.55
C GLY A 102 16.57 12.28 13.98
N ARG A 103 17.04 13.37 14.63
CA ARG A 103 17.65 13.30 15.96
C ARG A 103 16.75 13.91 17.03
N TYR A 104 16.63 13.19 18.14
CA TYR A 104 16.09 13.74 19.39
C TYR A 104 17.25 14.36 20.16
N LEU A 105 17.08 15.62 20.60
CA LEU A 105 18.04 16.34 21.45
C LEU A 105 17.77 16.08 22.93
#